data_AF-A0A7Y2JCG2-F1
#
_entry.id   AF-A0A7Y2JCG2-F1
#
_cell.length_a   1.000
_cell.length_b   1.000
_cell.length_c   1.000
_cell.angle_alpha   90.00
_cell.angle_beta   90.00
_cell.angle_gamma   90.00
#
_symmetry.space_group_name_H-M   'P 1'
#
loop_
_entity.id
_entity.type
_entity.pdbx_description
1 polymer ?
#
loop_
_entity_poly.entity_id
_entity_poly.type
_entity_poly.pdbx_seq_one_letter_code
_entity_poly.pdbx_strand_id
1 'polypeptide(L)'
;MRNDLEAICRLFREKNRFLIACHANPEGDAIGSELALALALRKMGKTATVLNSDPVPGNLVFLPGADTVIFDADGSPYEVAVVVDCGSPERTGRVQGELRKCPIMVNIDHHSTNEARGDYCLVDPEA
;
A
#
# COMPACT_ATOMS: atom_id res chain seq x y z
N MET A 1 -0.05 -18.96 6.88
CA MET A 1 0.96 -17.96 6.54
C MET A 1 1.24 -18.06 5.05
N ARG A 2 0.92 -17.00 4.28
CA ARG A 2 1.31 -16.88 2.88
C ARG A 2 2.45 -15.87 2.84
N ASN A 3 3.59 -16.31 2.35
CA ASN A 3 4.82 -15.54 2.34
C ASN A 3 5.38 -15.57 0.92
N ASP A 4 4.98 -14.58 0.13
CA ASP A 4 5.42 -14.41 -1.25
C ASP A 4 6.61 -13.42 -1.35
N LEU A 5 7.42 -13.27 -0.29
CA LEU A 5 8.45 -12.23 -0.20
C LEU A 5 9.37 -12.16 -1.43
N GLU A 6 9.89 -13.31 -1.90
CA GLU A 6 10.77 -13.35 -3.07
C GLU A 6 10.05 -12.93 -4.36
N ALA A 7 8.80 -13.36 -4.51
CA ALA A 7 7.96 -13.03 -5.67
C ALA A 7 7.59 -11.54 -5.67
N ILE A 8 7.26 -10.97 -4.51
CA ILE A 8 6.98 -9.54 -4.32
C ILE A 8 8.25 -8.73 -4.62
N CYS A 9 9.40 -9.13 -4.08
CA CYS A 9 10.69 -8.48 -4.39
C CYS A 9 10.98 -8.48 -5.89
N ARG A 10 10.72 -9.59 -6.58
CA ARG A 10 10.88 -9.68 -8.04
C ARG A 10 9.91 -8.77 -8.77
N LEU A 11 8.63 -8.81 -8.42
CA LEU A 11 7.59 -7.94 -8.98
C LEU A 11 7.96 -6.46 -8.84
N PHE A 12 8.44 -6.03 -7.68
CA PHE A 12 8.81 -4.63 -7.41
C PHE A 12 10.02 -4.18 -8.24
N ARG A 13 10.92 -5.09 -8.61
CA ARG A 13 12.02 -4.80 -9.54
C ARG A 13 11.55 -4.67 -10.99
N GLU A 14 10.60 -5.51 -11.41
CA GLU A 14 10.12 -5.60 -12.79
C GLU A 14 9.08 -4.51 -13.17
N LYS A 15 8.19 -4.14 -12.24
CA LYS A 15 7.12 -3.15 -12.48
C LYS A 15 7.57 -1.72 -12.20
N ASN A 16 6.88 -0.73 -12.76
CA ASN A 16 7.30 0.67 -12.71
C ASN A 16 6.29 1.63 -12.06
N ARG A 17 4.99 1.30 -12.07
CA ARG A 17 3.95 2.20 -11.56
C ARG A 17 3.12 1.53 -10.46
N PHE A 18 3.21 2.06 -9.25
CA PHE A 18 2.61 1.52 -8.04
C PHE A 18 1.61 2.50 -7.45
N LEU A 19 0.44 1.96 -7.07
CA LEU A 19 -0.55 2.63 -6.24
C LEU A 19 -0.51 1.97 -4.86
N ILE A 20 -0.27 2.76 -3.82
CA ILE A 20 -0.14 2.27 -2.45
C ILE A 20 -1.28 2.85 -1.63
N ALA A 21 -1.88 2.04 -0.78
CA ALA A 21 -2.92 2.47 0.15
C ALA A 21 -2.85 1.66 1.45
N CYS A 22 -3.42 2.22 2.51
CA CYS A 22 -3.69 1.53 3.76
C CYS A 22 -5.18 1.54 4.11
N HIS A 23 -5.53 1.13 5.33
CA HIS A 23 -6.92 1.18 5.79
C HIS A 23 -7.40 2.59 6.15
N ALA A 24 -8.71 2.79 6.12
CA ALA A 24 -9.39 3.98 6.63
C ALA A 24 -9.07 4.22 8.12
N ASN A 25 -9.07 5.50 8.53
CA ASN A 25 -8.59 5.97 9.84
C ASN A 25 -7.19 5.43 10.18
N PRO A 26 -6.17 5.74 9.35
CA PRO A 26 -4.84 5.17 9.53
C PRO A 26 -4.16 5.69 10.81
N GLU A 27 -3.33 4.84 11.40
CA GLU A 27 -2.47 5.10 12.54
C GLU A 27 -0.99 5.16 12.12
N GLY A 28 -0.09 5.08 13.10
CA GLY A 28 1.35 5.20 12.85
C GLY A 28 1.93 4.09 11.97
N ASP A 29 1.39 2.87 12.07
CA ASP A 29 1.91 1.73 11.31
C ASP A 29 1.52 1.83 9.84
N ALA A 30 0.23 2.01 9.54
CA ALA A 30 -0.27 2.21 8.19
C ALA A 30 0.46 3.35 7.45
N ILE A 31 0.51 4.55 8.06
CA ILE A 31 1.16 5.72 7.45
C ILE A 31 2.67 5.51 7.32
N GLY A 32 3.31 4.97 8.36
CA GLY A 32 4.75 4.70 8.33
C GLY A 32 5.12 3.73 7.22
N SER A 33 4.38 2.62 7.14
CA SER A 33 4.59 1.53 6.19
C SER A 33 4.36 1.97 4.74
N GLU A 34 3.27 2.69 4.44
CA GLU A 34 2.99 3.15 3.06
C GLU A 34 4.01 4.19 2.59
N LEU A 35 4.40 5.14 3.46
CA LEU A 35 5.37 6.18 3.12
C LEU A 35 6.77 5.59 2.93
N ALA A 36 7.19 4.69 3.82
CA ALA A 36 8.47 4.00 3.70
C ALA A 36 8.55 3.21 2.39
N LEU A 37 7.49 2.48 2.04
CA LEU A 37 7.43 1.73 0.79
C LEU A 37 7.46 2.66 -0.43
N ALA A 38 6.67 3.74 -0.42
CA ALA A 38 6.64 4.72 -1.50
C ALA A 38 8.03 5.35 -1.72
N LEU A 39 8.70 5.76 -0.64
CA LEU A 39 10.05 6.32 -0.70
C LEU A 39 11.07 5.32 -1.24
N ALA A 40 11.00 4.05 -0.80
CA ALA A 40 11.89 2.99 -1.29
C ALA A 40 11.71 2.75 -2.79
N LEU A 41 10.47 2.63 -3.27
CA LEU A 41 10.16 2.45 -4.69
C LEU A 41 10.59 3.68 -5.52
N ARG A 42 10.34 4.89 -5.04
CA ARG A 42 10.81 6.13 -5.69
C ARG A 42 12.35 6.16 -5.79
N LYS A 43 13.05 5.74 -4.74
CA LYS A 43 14.53 5.62 -4.74
C LYS A 43 15.04 4.57 -5.73
N MET A 44 14.23 3.56 -6.05
CA MET A 44 14.49 2.58 -7.11
C MET A 44 14.15 3.07 -8.52
N GLY A 45 13.78 4.35 -8.69
CA GLY A 45 13.41 4.94 -9.99
C GLY A 45 11.98 4.61 -10.44
N LYS A 46 11.12 4.15 -9.51
CA LYS A 46 9.72 3.79 -9.79
C LYS A 46 8.79 4.98 -9.55
N THR A 47 7.62 4.96 -10.18
CA THR A 47 6.50 5.83 -9.81
C THR A 47 5.70 5.15 -8.71
N ALA A 48 5.62 5.78 -7.54
CA ALA A 48 4.81 5.29 -6.43
C ALA A 48 3.92 6.42 -5.90
N THR A 49 2.62 6.21 -5.93
CA THR A 49 1.59 7.14 -5.45
C THR A 49 0.94 6.55 -4.22
N VAL A 50 0.81 7.35 -3.15
CA VAL A 50 0.06 6.96 -1.95
C VAL A 50 -1.33 7.61 -2.03
N LEU A 51 -2.37 6.79 -2.04
CA LEU A 51 -3.77 7.20 -2.18
C LEU A 51 -4.60 6.63 -1.03
N ASN A 52 -5.09 7.50 -0.15
CA ASN A 52 -5.84 7.09 1.04
C ASN A 52 -7.27 7.62 1.06
N SER A 53 -8.13 6.91 1.78
CA SER A 53 -9.51 7.35 2.02
C SER A 53 -9.57 8.54 2.97
N ASP A 54 -8.70 8.55 4.00
CA ASP A 54 -8.70 9.52 5.09
C ASP A 54 -7.36 10.25 5.18
N PRO A 55 -7.33 11.47 5.74
CA PRO A 55 -6.11 12.26 5.88
C PRO A 55 -5.08 11.61 6.80
N VAL A 56 -3.81 11.94 6.54
CA VAL A 56 -2.72 11.64 7.48
C VAL A 56 -3.04 12.30 8.84
N PRO A 57 -3.01 11.57 9.96
CA PRO A 57 -3.23 12.13 11.28
C PRO A 57 -2.28 13.30 11.58
N GLY A 58 -2.80 14.33 12.24
CA GLY A 58 -2.05 15.57 12.51
C GLY A 58 -0.74 15.37 13.27
N ASN A 59 -0.65 14.32 14.10
CA ASN A 59 0.58 13.95 14.82
C ASN A 59 1.60 13.19 13.96
N LEU A 60 1.27 12.84 12.71
CA LEU A 60 2.12 12.09 11.77
C LEU A 60 2.53 12.91 10.54
N VAL A 61 2.03 14.13 10.36
CA VAL A 61 2.37 15.00 9.22
C VAL A 61 3.86 15.38 9.16
N PHE A 62 4.61 15.14 10.23
CA PHE A 62 6.06 15.35 10.26
C PHE A 62 6.84 14.27 9.49
N LEU A 63 6.20 13.14 9.16
CA LEU A 63 6.85 12.04 8.47
C LEU A 63 7.25 12.44 7.04
N PRO A 64 8.45 12.04 6.56
CA PRO A 64 8.87 12.33 5.21
C PRO A 64 7.89 11.80 4.16
N GLY A 65 7.39 12.68 3.29
CA GLY A 65 6.45 12.34 2.23
C GLY A 65 4.99 12.31 2.65
N ALA A 66 4.64 12.60 3.92
CA ALA A 66 3.26 12.72 4.37
C ALA A 66 2.46 13.78 3.58
N ASP A 67 3.13 14.83 3.12
CA ASP A 67 2.60 15.88 2.25
C ASP A 67 2.33 15.42 0.81
N THR A 68 2.78 14.22 0.44
CA THR A 68 2.58 13.63 -0.90
C THR A 68 1.40 12.66 -0.96
N VAL A 69 0.73 12.40 0.16
CA VAL A 69 -0.47 11.55 0.21
C VAL A 69 -1.62 12.28 -0.45
N ILE A 70 -2.24 11.63 -1.44
CA ILE A 70 -3.40 12.16 -2.15
C ILE A 70 -4.67 11.44 -1.71
N PHE A 71 -5.81 12.10 -1.93
CA PHE A 71 -7.12 11.58 -1.54
C PHE A 71 -8.00 11.26 -2.75
N ASP A 72 -7.73 11.88 -3.89
CA ASP A 72 -8.46 11.68 -5.14
C ASP A 72 -7.49 11.17 -6.19
N ALA A 73 -7.85 10.09 -6.88
CA ALA A 73 -7.07 9.59 -8.00
C ALA A 73 -7.15 10.58 -9.18
N ASP A 74 -6.01 10.78 -9.84
CA ASP A 74 -5.86 11.60 -11.03
C ASP A 74 -6.21 10.86 -12.34
N GLY A 75 -6.65 9.59 -12.23
CA GLY A 75 -6.92 8.72 -13.38
C GLY A 75 -5.65 8.12 -14.01
N SER A 76 -4.48 8.33 -13.42
CA SER A 76 -3.25 7.69 -13.87
C SER A 76 -3.36 6.17 -13.83
N PRO A 77 -2.90 5.44 -14.87
CA PRO A 77 -2.84 3.99 -14.81
C PRO A 77 -1.73 3.52 -13.86
N TYR A 78 -1.97 2.41 -13.16
CA TYR A 78 -0.99 1.77 -12.28
C TYR A 78 -0.91 0.28 -12.63
N GLU A 79 0.28 -0.31 -12.48
CA GLU A 79 0.51 -1.73 -12.78
C GLU A 79 0.27 -2.62 -11.56
N VAL A 80 0.52 -2.08 -10.36
CA VAL A 80 0.44 -2.81 -9.10
C VAL A 80 -0.23 -1.94 -8.04
N ALA A 81 -1.30 -2.45 -7.46
CA ALA A 81 -1.83 -1.97 -6.19
C ALA A 81 -1.10 -2.68 -5.04
N VAL A 82 -0.60 -1.93 -4.08
CA VAL A 82 -0.04 -2.47 -2.83
C VAL A 82 -0.89 -1.96 -1.68
N VAL A 83 -1.52 -2.88 -0.95
CA VAL A 83 -2.25 -2.56 0.27
C VAL A 83 -1.38 -2.98 1.45
N VAL A 84 -1.06 -2.02 2.30
CA VAL A 84 -0.27 -2.25 3.52
C VAL A 84 -1.16 -2.13 4.75
N ASP A 85 -0.81 -2.89 5.79
CA ASP A 85 -1.45 -2.84 7.12
C ASP A 85 -2.98 -2.92 7.05
N CYS A 86 -3.50 -3.88 6.29
CA CYS A 86 -4.92 -3.95 6.01
C CYS A 86 -5.40 -5.39 5.76
N GLY A 87 -5.96 -5.97 6.82
CA GLY A 87 -6.48 -7.34 6.84
C GLY A 87 -7.55 -7.68 5.80
N SER A 88 -8.22 -6.66 5.26
CA SER A 88 -9.31 -6.82 4.29
C SER A 88 -9.39 -5.61 3.36
N PRO A 89 -9.38 -5.77 2.02
CA PRO A 89 -9.44 -4.64 1.08
C PRO A 89 -10.64 -3.70 1.28
N GLU A 90 -11.72 -4.16 1.89
CA GLU A 90 -12.91 -3.38 2.24
C GLU A 90 -12.59 -2.28 3.28
N ARG A 91 -11.54 -2.44 4.08
CA ARG A 91 -11.09 -1.42 5.04
C ARG A 91 -10.37 -0.26 4.37
N THR A 92 -10.00 -0.34 3.08
CA THR A 92 -9.39 0.79 2.34
C THR A 92 -10.37 1.92 2.03
N GLY A 93 -11.67 1.76 2.34
CA GLY A 93 -12.66 2.83 2.20
C GLY A 93 -12.88 3.23 0.74
N ARG A 94 -12.97 4.54 0.49
CA ARG A 94 -13.41 5.06 -0.83
C ARG A 94 -12.43 4.78 -1.98
N VAL A 95 -11.19 4.44 -1.68
CA VAL A 95 -10.13 4.21 -2.68
C VAL A 95 -10.11 2.77 -3.21
N GLN A 96 -10.94 1.88 -2.65
CA GLN A 96 -11.03 0.47 -3.07
C GLN A 96 -11.29 0.33 -4.58
N GLY A 97 -12.11 1.21 -5.16
CA GLY A 97 -12.41 1.22 -6.59
C GLY A 97 -11.18 1.47 -7.47
N GLU A 98 -10.27 2.33 -7.02
CA GLU A 98 -9.03 2.65 -7.74
C GLU A 98 -8.01 1.51 -7.63
N LEU A 99 -7.89 0.90 -6.45
CA LEU A 99 -7.02 -0.26 -6.24
C LEU A 99 -7.41 -1.43 -7.15
N ARG A 100 -8.72 -1.66 -7.35
CA ARG A 100 -9.24 -2.73 -8.22
C ARG A 100 -9.01 -2.49 -9.72
N LYS A 101 -8.66 -1.26 -10.15
CA LYS A 101 -8.28 -1.00 -11.54
C LYS A 101 -6.86 -1.47 -11.85
N CYS A 102 -6.05 -1.71 -10.83
CA CYS A 102 -4.69 -2.19 -11.01
C CYS A 102 -4.72 -3.68 -11.43
N PRO A 103 -3.90 -4.09 -12.43
CA PRO A 103 -3.85 -5.48 -12.88
C PRO A 103 -3.36 -6.49 -11.84
N ILE A 104 -2.59 -6.03 -10.85
CA ILE A 104 -1.96 -6.88 -9.83
C ILE A 104 -2.22 -6.25 -8.46
N MET A 105 -2.58 -7.06 -7.48
CA MET A 105 -2.78 -6.67 -6.08
C MET A 105 -1.81 -7.41 -5.15
N VAL A 106 -1.07 -6.65 -4.37
CA VAL A 106 -0.16 -7.12 -3.32
C VAL A 106 -0.72 -6.72 -1.96
N ASN A 107 -0.79 -7.65 -1.01
CA ASN A 107 -1.14 -7.36 0.38
C ASN A 107 0.06 -7.65 1.29
N ILE A 108 0.48 -6.66 2.07
CA ILE A 108 1.54 -6.78 3.07
C ILE A 108 0.95 -6.38 4.42
N ASP A 109 0.92 -7.31 5.37
CA ASP A 109 0.24 -7.10 6.64
C ASP A 109 0.82 -7.99 7.74
N HIS A 110 0.48 -7.69 8.98
CA HIS A 110 0.85 -8.45 10.17
C HIS A 110 -0.37 -8.89 11.00
N HIS A 111 -1.59 -8.45 10.65
CA HIS A 111 -2.78 -8.89 11.37
C HIS A 111 -3.00 -10.41 11.22
N SER A 112 -3.07 -11.12 12.34
CA SER A 112 -3.38 -12.57 12.38
C SER A 112 -4.75 -12.92 11.80
N THR A 113 -5.66 -11.93 11.73
CA THR A 113 -6.99 -12.05 11.12
C THR A 113 -7.00 -11.80 9.61
N ASN A 114 -5.87 -11.48 8.98
CA ASN A 114 -5.80 -11.26 7.53
C ASN A 114 -5.95 -12.59 6.78
N GLU A 115 -6.90 -12.65 5.85
CA GLU A 115 -7.20 -13.83 5.04
C GLU A 115 -6.28 -14.00 3.81
N ALA A 116 -5.19 -13.23 3.72
CA ALA A 116 -4.22 -13.20 2.62
C ALA A 116 -4.88 -12.99 1.25
N ARG A 117 -5.64 -11.89 1.13
CA ARG A 117 -6.32 -11.50 -0.12
C ARG A 117 -5.40 -10.68 -1.03
N GLY A 118 -5.27 -11.12 -2.28
CA GLY A 118 -4.44 -10.50 -3.32
C GLY A 118 -3.80 -11.53 -4.24
N ASP A 119 -3.20 -11.09 -5.35
CA ASP A 119 -2.41 -11.93 -6.24
C ASP A 119 -1.13 -12.42 -5.53
N TYR A 120 -0.52 -11.54 -4.73
CA TYR A 120 0.62 -11.85 -3.87
C TYR A 120 0.37 -11.39 -2.44
N CYS A 121 0.79 -12.18 -1.46
CA CYS A 121 0.61 -11.82 -0.05
C CYS A 121 1.87 -12.10 0.78
N LEU A 122 2.19 -11.15 1.66
CA LEU A 122 3.16 -11.30 2.74
C LEU A 122 2.44 -10.97 4.04
N VAL A 123 2.00 -12.01 4.75
CA VAL A 123 1.33 -11.86 6.05
C VAL A 123 2.17 -12.54 7.13
N ASP A 124 2.74 -11.75 8.03
CA ASP A 124 3.60 -12.22 9.12
C ASP A 124 3.14 -11.65 10.48
N PRO A 125 2.37 -12.41 11.28
CA PRO A 125 1.87 -11.94 12.56
C PRO A 125 2.89 -11.79 13.69
N GLU A 126 4.14 -12.22 13.48
CA GLU A 126 5.22 -12.15 14.47
C GLU A 126 6.19 -10.99 14.19
N ALA A 127 5.86 -10.11 13.22
CA ALA A 127 6.66 -8.96 12.82
C ALA A 127 6.83 -7.89 13.90
#